data_AF-A0A0D2P1J0-F1
#
_entry.id   AF-A0A0D2P1J0-F1
#
_cell.length_a   1.000
_cell.length_b   1.000
_cell.length_c   1.000
_cell.angle_alpha   90.00
_cell.angle_beta   90.00
_cell.angle_gamma   90.00
#
_symmetry.space_group_name_H-M   'P 1'
#
loop_
_entity.id
_entity.type
_entity.pdbx_description
1 polymer ?
#
loop_
_entity_poly.entity_id
_entity_poly.type
_entity_poly.pdbx_seq_one_letter_code
_entity_poly.pdbx_strand_id
1 'polypeptide(L)'
;MPAPETTFRHVNDSRPALGHVNLMVDTFIANASPEDLRSICRNLLATGPPGIAPAFTSAARSRLRQTNKPLPSPYGLFRRQTRDVPAAPLPHLHDLLTRARSLYGAGLGFLSLTVLASIVRATVGLRWEDDGDMADILAVIDADISQAIQSSKEEIEGSRVIDLISAREARDELRRAVCDSMNDVNSWGGEFPFERASTSMEYWKF
;
A
#
# COMPACT_ATOMS: atom_id res chain seq x y z
N MET A 1 20.81 43.82 -3.20
CA MET A 1 19.66 44.02 -2.29
C MET A 1 19.61 42.83 -1.34
N PRO A 2 19.85 42.98 -0.03
CA PRO A 2 19.70 41.87 0.91
C PRO A 2 18.21 41.61 1.17
N ALA A 3 17.83 40.36 1.36
CA ALA A 3 16.44 39.94 1.60
C ALA A 3 16.00 40.24 3.04
N PRO A 4 14.71 40.54 3.30
CA PRO A 4 14.23 40.85 4.64
C PRO A 4 14.09 39.59 5.50
N GLU A 5 14.60 39.65 6.72
CA GLU A 5 14.46 38.61 7.75
C GLU A 5 13.01 38.51 8.21
N THR A 6 12.39 37.35 8.02
CA THR A 6 11.06 37.04 8.54
C THR A 6 11.12 36.81 10.05
N THR A 7 10.63 37.78 10.81
CA THR A 7 10.37 37.66 12.24
C THR A 7 9.20 36.70 12.48
N PHE A 8 9.41 35.61 13.22
CA PHE A 8 8.33 34.70 13.63
C PHE A 8 7.42 35.42 14.63
N ARG A 9 6.26 35.91 14.17
CA ARG A 9 5.16 36.32 15.04
C ARG A 9 4.34 35.10 15.43
N HIS A 10 4.40 34.73 16.72
CA HIS A 10 3.41 33.86 17.34
C HIS A 10 2.04 34.56 17.30
N VAL A 11 1.15 34.10 16.42
CA VAL A 11 -0.27 34.44 16.45
C VAL A 11 -1.07 33.14 16.42
N ASN A 12 -1.83 32.94 17.49
CA ASN A 12 -2.83 31.90 17.68
C ASN A 12 -3.99 32.07 16.68
N ASP A 13 -3.76 31.76 15.40
CA ASP A 13 -4.85 31.59 14.43
C ASP A 13 -4.93 30.12 14.01
N SER A 14 -5.90 29.42 14.59
CA SER A 14 -6.25 28.02 14.31
C SER A 14 -6.95 27.85 12.94
N ARG A 15 -6.48 28.55 11.92
CA ARG A 15 -6.85 28.32 10.52
C ARG A 15 -5.61 27.82 9.80
N PRO A 16 -5.66 26.71 9.04
CA PRO A 16 -4.55 26.33 8.20
C PRO A 16 -4.30 27.50 7.25
N ALA A 17 -3.19 28.20 7.43
CA ALA A 17 -2.71 29.11 6.41
C ALA A 17 -2.45 28.24 5.18
N LEU A 18 -3.29 28.37 4.16
CA LEU A 18 -3.01 27.89 2.81
C LEU A 18 -1.85 28.75 2.28
N GLY A 19 -0.65 28.49 2.79
CA GLY A 19 0.57 29.12 2.32
C GLY A 19 0.84 28.58 0.93
N HIS A 20 0.84 29.44 -0.07
CA HIS A 20 1.36 29.10 -1.38
C HIS A 20 2.79 28.58 -1.21
N VAL A 21 3.10 27.43 -1.81
CA VAL A 21 4.49 26.99 -1.93
C VAL A 21 5.22 28.08 -2.71
N ASN A 22 6.28 28.64 -2.12
CA ASN A 22 7.07 29.68 -2.79
C ASN A 22 7.62 29.12 -4.10
N LEU A 23 7.61 29.92 -5.18
CA LEU A 23 8.11 29.58 -6.50
C LEU A 23 9.50 28.91 -6.47
N MET A 24 10.41 29.35 -5.59
CA MET A 24 11.74 28.75 -5.47
C MET A 24 11.69 27.32 -4.92
N VAL A 25 10.82 27.08 -3.94
CA VAL A 25 10.62 25.74 -3.37
C VAL A 25 9.91 24.84 -4.38
N ASP A 26 8.93 25.38 -5.11
CA ASP A 26 8.21 24.64 -6.16
C ASP A 26 9.17 24.23 -7.30
N THR A 27 10.02 25.17 -7.73
CA THR A 27 11.07 24.91 -8.73
C THR A 27 12.04 23.83 -8.24
N PHE A 28 12.44 23.86 -6.96
CA PHE A 28 13.27 22.81 -6.38
C PHE A 28 12.55 21.45 -6.39
N ILE A 29 11.30 21.38 -5.89
CA ILE A 29 10.51 20.14 -5.84
C ILE A 29 10.34 19.54 -7.24
N ALA A 30 10.09 20.37 -8.25
CA ALA A 30 9.89 19.93 -9.62
C ALA A 30 11.16 19.35 -10.28
N ASN A 31 12.35 19.69 -9.78
CA ASN A 31 13.63 19.30 -10.38
C ASN A 31 14.48 18.39 -9.49
N ALA A 32 14.13 18.22 -8.22
CA ALA A 32 14.85 17.34 -7.29
C ALA A 32 14.68 15.87 -7.67
N SER A 33 15.72 15.06 -7.45
CA SER A 33 15.64 13.63 -7.70
C SER A 33 14.70 12.95 -6.67
N PRO A 34 14.06 11.82 -7.01
CA PRO A 34 13.25 11.07 -6.05
C PRO A 34 14.03 10.63 -4.80
N GLU A 35 15.34 10.40 -4.92
CA GLU A 35 16.20 10.04 -3.79
C GLU A 35 16.39 11.23 -2.85
N ASP A 36 16.70 12.40 -3.39
CA ASP A 36 16.86 13.63 -2.60
C ASP A 36 15.57 13.99 -1.87
N LEU A 37 14.43 13.92 -2.58
CA LEU A 37 13.12 14.16 -1.97
C LEU A 37 12.84 13.18 -0.83
N ARG A 38 13.21 11.90 -0.98
CA ARG A 38 13.00 10.90 0.07
C ARG A 38 13.90 11.16 1.28
N SER A 39 15.17 11.49 1.05
CA SER A 39 16.13 11.85 2.10
C SER A 39 15.67 13.08 2.89
N ILE A 40 15.28 14.14 2.18
CA ILE A 40 14.75 15.38 2.77
C ILE A 40 13.47 15.11 3.56
N CYS A 41 12.50 14.37 2.98
CA CYS A 41 11.27 14.02 3.69
C CYS A 41 11.57 13.26 4.98
N ARG A 42 12.47 12.26 4.95
CA ARG A 42 12.83 11.49 6.15
C ARG A 42 13.47 12.38 7.21
N ASN A 43 14.41 13.24 6.83
CA ASN A 43 15.03 14.17 7.76
C ASN A 43 14.00 15.13 8.37
N LEU A 44 13.12 15.70 7.54
CA LEU A 44 12.04 16.59 7.98
C LEU A 44 11.07 15.89 8.95
N LEU A 45 10.73 14.63 8.70
CA LEU A 45 9.87 13.83 9.58
C LEU A 45 10.57 13.46 10.89
N ALA A 46 11.89 13.24 10.87
CA ALA A 46 12.68 12.85 12.03
C ALA A 46 13.03 14.02 12.95
N THR A 47 13.36 15.18 12.39
CA THR A 47 13.86 16.36 13.15
C THR A 47 12.88 17.53 13.17
N GLY A 48 11.76 17.43 12.47
CA GLY A 48 10.77 18.50 12.40
C GLY A 48 9.98 18.69 13.70
N PRO A 49 9.24 19.80 13.82
CA PRO A 49 8.44 20.08 15.01
C PRO A 49 7.32 19.03 15.19
N PRO A 50 6.81 18.86 16.42
CA PRO A 50 5.65 18.01 16.67
C PRO A 50 4.48 18.36 15.73
N GLY A 51 3.83 17.34 15.17
CA GLY A 51 2.72 17.50 14.23
C GLY A 51 3.09 17.41 12.75
N ILE A 52 4.38 17.49 12.38
CA ILE A 52 4.81 17.38 10.97
C ILE A 52 4.51 16.00 10.37
N ALA A 53 4.76 14.93 11.11
CA ALA A 53 4.49 13.56 10.67
C ALA A 53 2.98 13.28 10.50
N PRO A 54 2.11 13.62 11.48
CA PRO A 54 0.65 13.55 11.28
C PRO A 54 0.16 14.36 10.07
N ALA A 55 0.69 15.58 9.86
CA ALA A 55 0.32 16.42 8.73
C ALA A 55 0.74 15.82 7.39
N PHE A 56 1.98 15.32 7.29
CA PHE A 56 2.50 14.61 6.12
C PHE A 56 1.62 13.40 5.77
N THR A 57 1.35 12.54 6.75
CA THR A 57 0.53 11.34 6.54
C THR A 57 -0.90 11.71 6.15
N SER A 58 -1.48 12.77 6.73
CA SER A 58 -2.80 13.29 6.33
C SER A 58 -2.82 13.74 4.85
N ALA A 59 -1.81 14.51 4.43
CA ALA A 59 -1.67 14.94 3.04
C ALA A 59 -1.50 13.74 2.08
N ALA A 60 -0.67 12.76 2.46
CA ALA A 60 -0.47 11.53 1.70
C ALA A 60 -1.78 10.75 1.52
N ARG A 61 -2.56 10.56 2.60
CA ARG A 61 -3.88 9.89 2.52
C ARG A 61 -4.83 10.63 1.60
N SER A 62 -4.92 11.95 1.73
CA SER A 62 -5.77 12.78 0.88
C SER A 62 -5.43 12.61 -0.59
N ARG A 63 -4.13 12.67 -0.93
CA ARG A 63 -3.65 12.47 -2.29
C ARG A 63 -3.97 11.07 -2.81
N LEU A 64 -3.68 10.02 -2.04
CA LEU A 64 -3.88 8.64 -2.46
C LEU A 64 -5.37 8.31 -2.68
N ARG A 65 -6.27 8.87 -1.87
CA ARG A 65 -7.72 8.74 -2.08
C ARG A 65 -8.17 9.42 -3.38
N GLN A 66 -7.62 10.58 -3.72
CA GLN A 66 -7.92 11.29 -4.97
C GLN A 66 -7.38 10.59 -6.21
N THR A 67 -6.19 10.00 -6.12
CA THR A 67 -5.53 9.31 -7.24
C THR A 67 -5.84 7.81 -7.28
N ASN A 68 -6.86 7.36 -6.53
CA ASN A 68 -7.21 5.96 -6.43
C ASN A 68 -7.77 5.47 -7.77
N LYS A 69 -6.91 4.87 -8.60
CA LYS A 69 -7.31 4.34 -9.92
C LYS A 69 -8.14 3.06 -9.76
N PRO A 70 -9.07 2.76 -10.69
CA PRO A 70 -9.69 1.44 -10.76
C PRO A 70 -8.64 0.33 -10.80
N LEU A 71 -8.99 -0.83 -10.23
CA LEU A 71 -8.10 -1.99 -10.29
C LEU A 71 -7.99 -2.47 -11.75
N PRO A 72 -6.78 -2.76 -12.25
CA PRO A 72 -6.59 -3.32 -13.56
C PRO A 72 -7.12 -4.76 -13.61
N SER A 73 -7.33 -5.25 -14.83
CA SER A 73 -7.81 -6.60 -15.04
C SER A 73 -6.83 -7.65 -14.47
N PRO A 74 -7.32 -8.68 -13.75
CA PRO A 74 -6.48 -9.74 -13.17
C PRO A 74 -5.59 -10.46 -14.20
N TYR A 75 -6.02 -10.51 -15.46
CA TYR A 75 -5.31 -11.20 -16.56
C TYR A 75 -3.94 -10.59 -16.92
N GLY A 76 -3.60 -9.42 -16.39
CA GLY A 76 -2.32 -8.75 -16.66
C GLY A 76 -1.25 -8.93 -15.59
N LEU A 77 -1.55 -9.62 -14.47
CA LEU A 77 -0.65 -9.70 -13.32
C LEU A 77 0.34 -10.87 -13.40
N PHE A 78 -0.10 -11.97 -13.99
CA PHE A 78 0.69 -13.19 -14.12
C PHE A 78 0.57 -13.76 -15.52
N ARG A 79 1.67 -14.31 -16.02
CA ARG A 79 1.65 -15.22 -17.17
C ARG A 79 1.15 -16.57 -16.68
N ARG A 80 0.16 -17.14 -17.38
CA ARG A 80 -0.28 -18.51 -17.12
C ARG A 80 0.77 -19.51 -17.61
N GLN A 81 0.90 -20.62 -16.90
CA GLN A 81 1.70 -21.75 -17.34
C GLN A 81 1.21 -22.24 -18.71
N THR A 82 2.16 -22.53 -19.60
CA THR A 82 1.94 -23.33 -20.81
C THR A 82 2.74 -24.63 -20.70
N ARG A 83 2.65 -25.51 -21.70
CA ARG A 83 3.38 -26.79 -21.70
C ARG A 83 4.89 -26.62 -21.48
N ASP A 84 5.45 -25.51 -21.97
CA ASP A 84 6.90 -25.30 -22.05
C ASP A 84 7.38 -24.13 -21.18
N VAL A 85 6.47 -23.36 -20.56
CA VAL A 85 6.82 -22.14 -19.82
C VAL A 85 6.06 -22.11 -18.49
N PRO A 86 6.75 -21.99 -17.34
CA PRO A 86 6.10 -21.90 -16.04
C PRO A 86 5.32 -20.59 -15.89
N ALA A 87 4.43 -20.55 -14.90
CA ALA A 87 3.80 -19.28 -14.51
C ALA A 87 4.86 -18.30 -14.01
N ALA A 88 4.67 -17.02 -14.29
CA ALA A 88 5.64 -15.99 -13.92
C ALA A 88 4.95 -14.65 -13.65
N PRO A 89 5.49 -13.81 -12.74
CA PRO A 89 5.00 -12.46 -12.55
C PRO A 89 5.17 -11.60 -13.80
N LEU A 90 4.24 -10.65 -14.00
CA LEU A 90 4.32 -9.64 -15.06
C LEU A 90 4.56 -8.25 -14.47
N PRO A 91 5.09 -7.28 -15.26
CA PRO A 91 5.44 -5.95 -14.75
C PRO A 91 4.31 -5.22 -14.01
N HIS A 92 3.06 -5.38 -14.46
CA HIS A 92 1.88 -4.76 -13.85
C HIS A 92 1.63 -5.22 -12.39
N LEU A 93 2.14 -6.39 -12.00
CA LEU A 93 2.10 -6.84 -10.62
C LEU A 93 2.91 -5.91 -9.70
N HIS A 94 4.11 -5.50 -10.14
CA HIS A 94 4.96 -4.62 -9.34
C HIS A 94 4.33 -3.23 -9.16
N ASP A 95 3.59 -2.74 -10.14
CA ASP A 95 2.84 -1.49 -10.03
C ASP A 95 1.73 -1.59 -8.97
N LEU A 96 0.98 -2.70 -8.96
CA LEU A 96 -0.04 -2.94 -7.95
C LEU A 96 0.53 -3.14 -6.55
N LEU A 97 1.64 -3.86 -6.42
CA LEU A 97 2.35 -4.01 -5.16
C LEU A 97 2.81 -2.64 -4.66
N THR A 98 3.46 -1.84 -5.50
CA THR A 98 3.89 -0.47 -5.14
C THR A 98 2.71 0.39 -4.67
N ARG A 99 1.55 0.25 -5.32
CA ARG A 99 0.32 0.92 -4.90
C ARG A 99 -0.18 0.42 -3.54
N ALA A 100 -0.25 -0.89 -3.32
CA ALA A 100 -0.64 -1.48 -2.04
C ALA A 100 0.26 -0.96 -0.91
N ARG A 101 1.59 -0.98 -1.11
CA ARG A 101 2.57 -0.47 -0.15
C ARG A 101 2.40 1.02 0.15
N SER A 102 2.10 1.81 -0.87
CA SER A 102 1.81 3.23 -0.69
C SER A 102 0.55 3.45 0.15
N LEU A 103 -0.49 2.62 -0.03
CA LEU A 103 -1.74 2.70 0.73
C LEU A 103 -1.54 2.30 2.19
N TYR A 104 -1.01 1.09 2.47
CA TYR A 104 -0.81 0.66 3.85
C TYR A 104 0.23 1.52 4.57
N GLY A 105 1.26 2.02 3.87
CA GLY A 105 2.28 2.91 4.42
C GLY A 105 1.73 4.30 4.79
N ALA A 106 0.64 4.74 4.17
CA ALA A 106 -0.08 5.96 4.55
C ALA A 106 -1.16 5.74 5.63
N GLY A 107 -1.33 4.50 6.12
CA GLY A 107 -2.37 4.14 7.06
C GLY A 107 -3.77 4.00 6.44
N LEU A 108 -3.83 3.61 5.15
CA LEU A 108 -5.06 3.23 4.43
C LEU A 108 -5.09 1.71 4.23
N GLY A 109 -5.08 0.98 5.33
CA GLY A 109 -4.94 -0.47 5.34
C GLY A 109 -6.05 -1.16 4.55
N PHE A 110 -7.31 -0.79 4.76
CA PHE A 110 -8.44 -1.43 4.09
C PHE A 110 -8.43 -1.25 2.56
N LEU A 111 -8.04 -0.06 2.08
CA LEU A 111 -7.86 0.17 0.65
C LEU A 111 -6.73 -0.69 0.08
N SER A 112 -5.66 -0.92 0.85
CA SER A 112 -4.59 -1.84 0.47
C SER A 112 -5.07 -3.29 0.39
N LEU A 113 -5.94 -3.73 1.33
CA LEU A 113 -6.49 -5.09 1.30
C LEU A 113 -7.28 -5.36 0.01
N THR A 114 -8.04 -4.37 -0.48
CA THR A 114 -8.77 -4.50 -1.75
C THR A 114 -7.83 -4.74 -2.94
N VAL A 115 -6.68 -4.05 -2.96
CA VAL A 115 -5.65 -4.26 -4.01
C VAL A 115 -5.06 -5.67 -3.88
N LEU A 116 -4.65 -6.06 -2.68
CA LEU A 116 -4.02 -7.36 -2.44
C LEU A 116 -4.96 -8.54 -2.70
N ALA A 117 -6.26 -8.39 -2.37
CA ALA A 117 -7.26 -9.41 -2.70
C ALA A 117 -7.36 -9.67 -4.21
N SER A 118 -7.24 -8.62 -5.03
CA SER A 118 -7.24 -8.77 -6.50
C SER A 118 -5.99 -9.50 -7.01
N ILE A 119 -4.84 -9.27 -6.38
CA ILE A 119 -3.58 -9.96 -6.70
C ILE A 119 -3.70 -11.44 -6.32
N VAL A 120 -4.13 -11.74 -5.10
CA VAL A 120 -4.31 -13.12 -4.62
C VAL A 120 -5.31 -13.87 -5.50
N ARG A 121 -6.43 -13.25 -5.86
CA ARG A 121 -7.41 -13.88 -6.76
C ARG A 121 -6.82 -14.21 -8.13
N ALA A 122 -5.91 -13.39 -8.65
CA ALA A 122 -5.26 -13.64 -9.92
C ALA A 122 -4.32 -14.87 -9.89
N THR A 123 -4.01 -15.42 -8.71
CA THR A 123 -3.26 -16.67 -8.57
C THR A 123 -4.09 -17.93 -8.81
N VAL A 124 -5.42 -17.84 -8.72
CA VAL A 124 -6.29 -19.00 -8.89
C VAL A 124 -6.18 -19.55 -10.31
N GLY A 125 -5.92 -20.85 -10.42
CA GLY A 125 -5.69 -21.57 -11.67
C GLY A 125 -4.25 -21.44 -12.20
N LEU A 126 -3.35 -20.82 -11.44
CA LEU A 126 -1.91 -20.86 -11.73
C LEU A 126 -1.27 -22.04 -10.99
N ARG A 127 -0.16 -22.51 -11.55
CA ARG A 127 0.71 -23.50 -10.93
C ARG A 127 2.13 -22.97 -11.00
N TRP A 128 2.87 -23.17 -9.94
CA TRP A 128 4.23 -22.68 -9.78
C TRP A 128 5.10 -23.76 -9.15
N GLU A 129 6.40 -23.61 -9.32
CA GLU A 129 7.41 -24.42 -8.65
C GLU A 129 7.66 -23.83 -7.25
N ASP A 130 8.07 -24.68 -6.31
CA ASP A 130 8.31 -24.28 -4.92
C ASP A 130 9.49 -23.29 -4.81
N ASP A 131 10.40 -23.34 -5.78
CA ASP A 131 11.54 -22.42 -5.92
C ASP A 131 11.43 -21.61 -7.23
N GLY A 132 11.78 -20.32 -7.16
CA GLY A 132 11.91 -19.43 -8.32
C GLY A 132 11.09 -18.14 -8.23
N ASP A 133 11.12 -17.34 -9.30
CA ASP A 133 10.56 -15.98 -9.33
C ASP A 133 9.10 -15.89 -8.87
N MET A 134 8.31 -16.94 -9.13
CA MET A 134 6.91 -17.00 -8.72
C MET A 134 6.77 -17.27 -7.22
N ALA A 135 7.53 -18.21 -6.66
CA ALA A 135 7.54 -18.45 -5.22
C ALA A 135 8.03 -17.21 -4.45
N ASP A 136 9.10 -16.57 -4.94
CA ASP A 136 9.66 -15.35 -4.35
C ASP A 136 8.64 -14.21 -4.29
N ILE A 137 7.93 -13.96 -5.40
CA ILE A 137 6.96 -12.85 -5.43
C ILE A 137 5.72 -13.17 -4.59
N LEU A 138 5.32 -14.43 -4.49
CA LEU A 138 4.20 -14.86 -3.65
C LEU A 138 4.53 -14.71 -2.16
N ALA A 139 5.75 -15.03 -1.74
CA ALA A 139 6.24 -14.77 -0.38
C ALA A 139 6.26 -13.26 -0.06
N VAL A 140 6.59 -12.42 -1.03
CA VAL A 140 6.51 -10.96 -0.91
C VAL A 140 5.05 -10.49 -0.76
N ILE A 141 4.11 -11.07 -1.51
CA ILE A 141 2.68 -10.76 -1.39
C ILE A 141 2.15 -11.15 0.00
N ASP A 142 2.53 -12.30 0.53
CA ASP A 142 2.16 -12.76 1.87
C ASP A 142 2.64 -11.78 2.97
N ALA A 143 3.89 -11.31 2.84
CA ALA A 143 4.43 -10.28 3.72
C ALA A 143 3.67 -8.95 3.62
N ASP A 144 3.33 -8.50 2.40
CA ASP A 144 2.56 -7.27 2.19
C ASP A 144 1.13 -7.37 2.75
N ILE A 145 0.48 -8.53 2.68
CA ILE A 145 -0.82 -8.77 3.32
C ILE A 145 -0.71 -8.58 4.83
N SER A 146 0.33 -9.14 5.45
CA SER A 146 0.55 -9.00 6.89
C SER A 146 0.71 -7.52 7.30
N GLN A 147 1.45 -6.73 6.52
CA GLN A 147 1.59 -5.30 6.74
C GLN A 147 0.28 -4.52 6.52
N ALA A 148 -0.51 -4.88 5.50
CA ALA A 148 -1.80 -4.26 5.24
C ALA A 148 -2.83 -4.56 6.35
N ILE A 149 -2.82 -5.78 6.91
CA ILE A 149 -3.65 -6.13 8.08
C ILE A 149 -3.24 -5.29 9.29
N GLN A 150 -1.94 -5.15 9.56
CA GLN A 150 -1.45 -4.32 10.65
C GLN A 150 -1.87 -2.86 10.49
N SER A 151 -1.67 -2.28 9.30
CA SER A 151 -2.13 -0.93 8.96
C SER A 151 -3.65 -0.76 9.13
N SER A 152 -4.44 -1.80 8.82
CA SER A 152 -5.90 -1.78 8.99
C SER A 152 -6.31 -1.74 10.47
N LYS A 153 -5.59 -2.45 11.34
CA LYS A 153 -5.80 -2.39 12.80
C LYS A 153 -5.52 -0.98 13.33
N GLU A 154 -4.40 -0.38 12.92
CA GLU A 154 -4.04 0.99 13.30
C GLU A 154 -5.02 2.04 12.73
N GLU A 155 -5.63 1.77 11.57
CA GLU A 155 -6.68 2.59 10.98
C GLU A 155 -7.95 2.59 11.85
N ILE A 156 -8.33 1.44 12.41
CA ILE A 156 -9.44 1.33 13.38
C ILE A 156 -9.09 2.02 14.69
N GLU A 157 -7.93 1.71 15.27
CA GLU A 157 -7.50 2.25 16.58
C GLU A 157 -7.40 3.79 16.56
N GLY A 158 -7.01 4.36 15.42
CA GLY A 158 -6.99 5.79 15.23
C GLY A 158 -8.33 6.42 14.84
N SER A 159 -9.44 5.68 14.88
CA SER A 159 -10.78 6.14 14.50
C SER A 159 -10.83 6.77 13.11
N ARG A 160 -10.06 6.22 12.15
CA ARG A 160 -9.94 6.75 10.78
C ARG A 160 -10.82 6.04 9.76
N VAL A 161 -11.42 4.91 10.15
CA VAL A 161 -12.36 4.17 9.31
C VAL A 161 -13.67 4.96 9.21
N ILE A 162 -13.98 5.45 8.01
CA ILE A 162 -15.19 6.24 7.74
C ILE A 162 -16.40 5.31 7.59
N ASP A 163 -16.20 4.17 6.93
CA ASP A 163 -17.25 3.18 6.67
C ASP A 163 -16.80 1.79 7.10
N LEU A 164 -17.38 1.30 8.20
CA LEU A 164 -17.10 -0.02 8.73
C LEU A 164 -17.65 -1.14 7.85
N ILE A 165 -18.67 -0.87 7.01
CA ILE A 165 -19.22 -1.87 6.08
C ILE A 165 -18.20 -2.13 4.99
N SER A 166 -17.76 -1.09 4.28
CA SER A 166 -16.69 -1.21 3.27
C SER A 166 -15.40 -1.82 3.84
N ALA A 167 -15.05 -1.51 5.09
CA ALA A 167 -13.89 -2.09 5.75
C ALA A 167 -14.03 -3.62 5.96
N ARG A 168 -15.21 -4.08 6.40
CA ARG A 168 -15.50 -5.51 6.53
C ARG A 168 -15.54 -6.22 5.19
N GLU A 169 -16.13 -5.59 4.18
CA GLU A 169 -16.14 -6.11 2.81
C GLU A 169 -14.72 -6.30 2.28
N ALA A 170 -13.83 -5.31 2.44
CA ALA A 170 -12.44 -5.41 2.01
C ALA A 170 -11.68 -6.57 2.70
N ARG A 171 -11.91 -6.76 4.00
CA ARG A 171 -11.37 -7.92 4.73
C ARG A 171 -11.93 -9.23 4.20
N ASP A 172 -13.25 -9.33 4.08
CA ASP A 172 -13.91 -10.58 3.68
C ASP A 172 -13.58 -10.94 2.23
N GLU A 173 -13.35 -9.95 1.39
CA GLU A 173 -12.86 -10.10 0.03
C GLU A 173 -11.47 -10.73 -0.02
N LEU A 174 -10.54 -10.23 0.80
CA LEU A 174 -9.21 -10.82 0.92
C LEU A 174 -9.28 -12.23 1.49
N ARG A 175 -10.07 -12.45 2.54
CA ARG A 175 -10.26 -13.79 3.14
C ARG A 175 -10.76 -14.78 2.10
N ARG A 176 -11.79 -14.42 1.32
CA ARG A 176 -12.31 -15.25 0.23
C ARG A 176 -11.24 -15.54 -0.81
N ALA A 177 -10.50 -14.53 -1.27
CA ALA A 177 -9.42 -14.73 -2.26
C ALA A 177 -8.33 -15.70 -1.77
N VAL A 178 -7.92 -15.58 -0.51
CA VAL A 178 -6.91 -16.47 0.10
C VAL A 178 -7.45 -17.89 0.27
N CYS A 179 -8.70 -18.06 0.71
CA CYS A 179 -9.35 -19.38 0.78
C CYS A 179 -9.49 -20.03 -0.59
N ASP A 180 -9.90 -19.28 -1.61
CA ASP A 180 -10.02 -19.77 -2.99
C ASP A 180 -8.66 -20.22 -3.53
N SER A 181 -7.61 -19.43 -3.29
CA SER A 181 -6.23 -19.77 -3.64
C SER A 181 -5.75 -21.04 -2.90
N MET A 182 -6.01 -21.15 -1.59
CA MET A 182 -5.69 -22.35 -0.81
C MET A 182 -6.35 -23.61 -1.38
N ASN A 183 -7.66 -23.52 -1.68
CA ASN A 183 -8.40 -24.65 -2.25
C ASN A 183 -7.87 -25.05 -3.63
N ASP A 184 -7.51 -24.08 -4.47
CA ASP A 184 -6.92 -24.32 -5.77
C ASP A 184 -5.55 -25.00 -5.66
N VAL A 185 -4.66 -24.48 -4.80
CA VAL A 185 -3.33 -25.06 -4.55
C VAL A 185 -3.41 -26.50 -4.04
N ASN A 186 -4.31 -26.75 -3.08
CA ASN A 186 -4.56 -28.10 -2.58
C ASN A 186 -5.04 -29.08 -3.67
N SER A 187 -5.74 -28.59 -4.70
CA SER A 187 -6.28 -29.43 -5.77
C SER A 187 -5.20 -29.99 -6.71
N TRP A 188 -4.07 -29.30 -6.85
CA TRP A 188 -2.94 -29.75 -7.67
C TRP A 188 -1.71 -30.18 -6.85
N GLY A 189 -1.78 -30.07 -5.52
CA GLY A 189 -0.76 -30.58 -4.59
C GLY A 189 0.46 -29.68 -4.44
N GLY A 190 0.32 -28.37 -4.66
CA GLY A 190 1.40 -27.40 -4.48
C GLY A 190 1.57 -26.93 -3.04
N GLU A 191 2.65 -26.19 -2.79
CA GLU A 191 2.85 -25.47 -1.53
C GLU A 191 2.04 -24.16 -1.52
N PHE A 192 1.27 -23.96 -0.44
CA PHE A 192 0.44 -22.77 -0.29
C PHE A 192 1.28 -21.57 0.17
N PRO A 193 1.32 -20.47 -0.59
CA PRO A 193 2.28 -19.40 -0.33
C PRO A 193 1.79 -18.36 0.70
N PHE A 194 0.51 -18.37 1.08
CA PHE A 194 -0.11 -17.31 1.89
C PHE A 194 -0.38 -17.75 3.33
N GLU A 195 0.51 -18.56 3.92
CA GLU A 195 0.35 -19.10 5.26
C GLU A 195 0.25 -18.00 6.32
N ARG A 196 1.14 -17.00 6.30
CA ARG A 196 1.15 -15.94 7.32
C ARG A 196 -0.08 -15.06 7.22
N ALA A 197 -0.52 -14.75 6.00
CA ALA A 197 -1.76 -14.04 5.74
C ALA A 197 -2.96 -14.83 6.27
N SER A 198 -3.04 -16.14 5.98
CA SER A 198 -4.11 -17.00 6.47
C SER A 198 -4.19 -16.99 8.00
N THR A 199 -3.08 -17.28 8.67
CA THR A 199 -2.98 -17.23 10.15
C THR A 199 -3.36 -15.85 10.70
N SER A 200 -2.87 -14.78 10.08
CA SER A 200 -3.17 -13.41 10.51
C SER A 200 -4.65 -13.07 10.43
N MET A 201 -5.36 -13.58 9.42
CA MET A 201 -6.79 -13.37 9.22
C MET A 201 -7.68 -14.22 10.14
N GLU A 202 -7.21 -15.39 10.58
CA GLU A 202 -7.89 -16.23 11.57
C GLU A 202 -7.94 -15.55 12.94
N TYR A 203 -6.82 -14.95 13.36
CA TYR A 203 -6.74 -14.25 14.64
C TYR A 203 -7.24 -12.81 14.59
N TRP A 204 -7.43 -12.24 13.41
CA TRP A 204 -7.98 -10.89 13.27
C TRP A 204 -9.50 -10.89 13.47
N LYS A 205 -9.91 -10.77 14.74
CA LYS A 205 -11.29 -10.54 15.15
C LYS A 205 -11.63 -9.06 14.96
N PHE A 206 -12.28 -8.76 13.85
CA PHE A 206 -12.83 -7.45 13.47
C PHE A 206 -14.31 -7.58 13.11
#